data_AF-A0A2V9VV37-F1
#
_entry.id   AF-A0A2V9VV37-F1
#
_cell.length_a   1.000
_cell.length_b   1.000
_cell.length_c   1.000
_cell.angle_alpha   90.00
_cell.angle_beta   90.00
_cell.angle_gamma   90.00
#
_symmetry.space_group_name_H-M   'P 1'
#
loop_
_entity.id
_entity.type
_entity.pdbx_description
1 polymer ?
#
loop_
_entity_poly.entity_id
_entity_poly.type
_entity_poly.pdbx_seq_one_letter_code
_entity_poly.pdbx_strand_id
1 'polypeptide(L)'
;MSEKIKILYYALWIMHPVLQTGIAALMIHRGLHRKFKFFFGYILVQLVTFASVFPAYWHNYSALFYIYWACDALIVAFGFDVIHEVFVDVFRAFHTLRDLGTVLFKWAGLVMLLVAGVVSVSTNSSDFAPWMQAIITSQRCVRIIQVGMVLFLLFFAHYVGVSRRQHSFGIALGFGSFAVIELVIICSWVGNHLGGAWMSILNMAAYNATLFVWFGYVALKSPARDASLSLLQPQRWEQSLSDIHHPLPADSLIPMFEGMVDRALSRTQQLDTPLATSSRGGAPSARGAAATSTGSFRIPVVQTNSKR
;
A
#
# COMPACT_ATOMS: atom_id res chain seq x y z
N MET A 1 23.31 -9.36 32.15
CA MET A 1 22.59 -8.30 31.38
C MET A 1 21.91 -7.35 32.36
N SER A 2 21.91 -6.05 32.09
CA SER A 2 21.17 -5.05 32.88
C SER A 2 19.65 -5.21 32.72
N GLU A 3 18.87 -4.96 33.77
CA GLU A 3 17.39 -5.02 33.73
C GLU A 3 16.78 -4.16 32.63
N LYS A 4 17.37 -2.99 32.34
CA LYS A 4 16.94 -2.11 31.24
C LYS A 4 17.00 -2.81 29.88
N ILE A 5 17.98 -3.69 29.66
CA ILE A 5 18.14 -4.46 28.42
C ILE A 5 17.08 -5.56 28.34
N LYS A 6 16.74 -6.22 29.46
CA LYS A 6 15.66 -7.22 29.51
C LYS A 6 14.30 -6.59 29.19
N ILE A 7 14.00 -5.43 29.78
CA ILE A 7 12.75 -4.70 29.54
C ILE A 7 12.65 -4.29 28.07
N LEU A 8 13.73 -3.75 27.49
CA LEU A 8 13.80 -3.45 26.04
C LEU A 8 13.57 -4.71 25.20
N TYR A 9 14.22 -5.83 25.52
CA TYR A 9 14.07 -7.09 24.80
C TYR A 9 12.62 -7.57 24.78
N TYR A 10 11.95 -7.63 25.94
CA TYR A 10 10.53 -8.02 26.01
C TYR A 10 9.60 -7.03 25.30
N ALA A 11 9.87 -5.72 25.39
CA ALA A 11 9.10 -4.71 24.67
C ALA A 11 9.22 -4.88 23.14
N LEU A 12 10.44 -5.05 22.61
CA LEU A 12 10.67 -5.34 21.19
C LEU A 12 10.08 -6.69 20.76
N TRP A 13 9.95 -7.66 21.67
CA TRP A 13 9.38 -8.98 21.39
C TRP A 13 7.86 -8.91 21.24
N ILE A 14 7.16 -8.25 22.16
CA ILE A 14 5.70 -8.06 22.11
C ILE A 14 5.28 -7.13 20.97
N MET A 15 6.09 -6.10 20.67
CA MET A 15 5.81 -5.15 19.60
C MET A 15 5.77 -5.80 18.21
N HIS A 16 6.50 -6.90 18.02
CA HIS A 16 6.66 -7.59 16.74
C HIS A 16 5.34 -8.20 16.19
N PRO A 17 4.63 -9.11 16.91
CA PRO A 17 3.33 -9.63 16.45
C PRO A 17 2.24 -8.55 16.46
N VAL A 18 2.31 -7.55 17.36
CA VAL A 18 1.33 -6.45 17.40
C VAL A 18 1.42 -5.59 16.14
N LEU A 19 2.62 -5.21 15.69
CA LEU A 19 2.81 -4.47 14.44
C LEU A 19 2.41 -5.30 13.22
N GLN A 20 2.76 -6.60 13.16
CA GLN A 20 2.35 -7.49 12.07
C GLN A 20 0.82 -7.61 11.96
N THR A 21 0.14 -7.82 13.10
CA THR A 21 -1.33 -7.88 13.16
C THR A 21 -1.95 -6.55 12.74
N GLY A 22 -1.39 -5.42 13.18
CA GLY A 22 -1.82 -4.08 12.77
C GLY A 22 -1.67 -3.82 11.27
N ILE A 23 -0.55 -4.24 10.66
CA ILE A 23 -0.33 -4.15 9.20
C ILE A 23 -1.36 -5.01 8.46
N ALA A 24 -1.56 -6.27 8.87
CA ALA A 24 -2.53 -7.18 8.25
C ALA A 24 -3.97 -6.63 8.34
N ALA A 25 -4.39 -6.16 9.51
CA ALA A 25 -5.70 -5.54 9.71
C ALA A 25 -5.90 -4.29 8.86
N LEU A 26 -4.90 -3.41 8.76
CA LEU A 26 -4.96 -2.23 7.89
C LEU A 26 -5.00 -2.60 6.40
N MET A 27 -4.29 -3.63 5.95
CA MET A 27 -4.34 -4.12 4.57
C MET A 27 -5.71 -4.71 4.19
N ILE A 28 -6.37 -5.38 5.14
CA ILE A 28 -7.75 -5.86 4.96
C ILE A 28 -8.71 -4.67 4.90
N HIS A 29 -8.69 -3.80 5.92
CA HIS A 29 -9.58 -2.63 6.04
C HIS A 29 -9.44 -1.64 4.86
N ARG A 30 -8.26 -1.53 4.25
CA ARG A 30 -8.02 -0.65 3.09
C ARG A 30 -8.13 -1.35 1.73
N GLY A 31 -8.48 -2.65 1.70
CA GLY A 31 -8.58 -3.42 0.45
C GLY A 31 -7.25 -3.68 -0.27
N LEU A 32 -6.11 -3.31 0.33
CA LEU A 32 -4.77 -3.43 -0.27
C LEU A 32 -4.36 -4.89 -0.52
N HIS A 33 -4.92 -5.84 0.22
CA HIS A 33 -4.72 -7.29 0.03
C HIS A 33 -5.01 -7.79 -1.39
N ARG A 34 -5.87 -7.10 -2.17
CA ARG A 34 -6.13 -7.45 -3.59
C ARG A 34 -5.05 -6.91 -4.54
N LYS A 35 -4.38 -5.81 -4.16
CA LYS A 35 -3.32 -5.18 -4.98
C LYS A 35 -1.95 -5.80 -4.70
N PHE A 36 -1.63 -6.08 -3.44
CA PHE A 36 -0.37 -6.67 -3.01
C PHE A 36 -0.64 -8.04 -2.37
N LYS A 37 -0.80 -9.05 -3.22
CA LYS A 37 -1.20 -10.40 -2.80
C LYS A 37 -0.03 -11.14 -2.15
N PHE A 38 1.16 -11.01 -2.73
CA PHE A 38 2.35 -11.67 -2.19
C PHE A 38 2.79 -10.98 -0.89
N PHE A 39 2.66 -9.65 -0.77
CA PHE A 39 2.99 -8.96 0.49
C PHE A 39 2.01 -9.33 1.61
N PHE A 40 0.71 -9.45 1.30
CA PHE A 40 -0.25 -9.96 2.28
C PHE A 40 0.04 -11.42 2.67
N GLY A 41 0.37 -12.27 1.68
CA GLY A 41 0.79 -13.66 1.91
C GLY A 41 2.02 -13.77 2.81
N TYR A 42 3.05 -12.95 2.56
CA TYR A 42 4.26 -12.85 3.38
C TYR A 42 3.93 -12.54 4.86
N ILE A 43 3.14 -11.49 5.11
CA ILE A 43 2.74 -11.09 6.47
C ILE A 43 1.90 -12.18 7.15
N LEU A 44 1.02 -12.86 6.40
CA LEU A 44 0.18 -13.93 6.91
C LEU A 44 0.99 -15.19 7.24
N VAL A 45 1.89 -15.61 6.36
CA VAL A 45 2.84 -16.71 6.64
C VAL A 45 3.66 -16.38 7.88
N GLN A 46 4.18 -15.15 8.00
CA GLN A 46 4.97 -14.77 9.17
C GLN A 46 4.16 -14.76 10.48
N LEU A 47 2.90 -14.32 10.45
CA LEU A 47 1.96 -14.46 11.57
C LEU A 47 1.70 -15.93 11.92
N VAL A 48 1.50 -16.79 10.92
CA VAL A 48 1.32 -18.24 11.10
C VAL A 48 2.59 -18.87 11.69
N THR A 49 3.79 -18.47 11.25
CA THR A 49 5.06 -18.94 11.84
C THR A 49 5.15 -18.58 13.31
N PHE A 50 4.87 -17.31 13.68
CA PHE A 50 4.88 -16.87 15.08
C PHE A 50 3.85 -17.64 15.92
N ALA A 51 2.64 -17.83 15.38
CA ALA A 51 1.55 -18.57 16.02
C ALA A 51 1.75 -20.10 16.05
N SER A 52 2.63 -20.66 15.22
CA SER A 52 2.93 -22.10 15.17
C SER A 52 4.14 -22.47 16.03
N VAL A 53 5.16 -21.62 16.08
CA VAL A 53 6.36 -21.83 16.91
C VAL A 53 6.03 -21.73 18.40
N PHE A 54 5.14 -20.81 18.80
CA PHE A 54 4.83 -20.57 20.21
C PHE A 54 4.13 -21.76 20.92
N PRO A 55 3.08 -22.40 20.36
CA PRO A 55 2.46 -23.57 20.98
C PRO A 55 3.30 -24.84 20.82
N ALA A 56 3.98 -25.01 19.68
CA ALA A 56 4.74 -26.22 19.39
C ALA A 56 5.94 -26.39 20.33
N TYR A 57 6.47 -25.30 20.91
CA TYR A 57 7.44 -25.30 22.02
C TYR A 57 7.05 -26.21 23.20
N TRP A 58 5.75 -26.37 23.45
CA TRP A 58 5.22 -27.15 24.57
C TRP A 58 4.90 -28.62 24.23
N HIS A 59 4.96 -29.02 22.96
CA HIS A 59 4.34 -30.29 22.54
C HIS A 59 5.30 -31.31 21.92
N ASN A 60 6.08 -30.96 20.88
CA ASN A 60 6.94 -31.97 20.23
C ASN A 60 8.09 -31.35 19.40
N TYR A 61 9.33 -31.72 19.74
CA TYR A 61 10.56 -31.19 19.12
C TYR A 61 10.71 -31.55 17.63
N SER A 62 10.31 -32.75 17.22
CA SER A 62 10.44 -33.16 15.81
C SER A 62 9.44 -32.41 14.91
N ALA A 63 8.20 -32.22 15.36
CA ALA A 63 7.19 -31.47 14.63
C ALA A 63 7.56 -29.98 14.52
N LEU A 64 8.05 -29.39 15.62
CA LEU A 64 8.66 -28.06 15.65
C LEU A 64 9.69 -27.86 14.54
N PHE A 65 10.65 -28.78 14.44
CA PHE A 65 11.75 -28.68 13.49
C PHE A 65 11.23 -28.62 12.04
N TYR A 66 10.38 -29.55 11.62
CA TYR A 66 9.83 -29.54 10.26
C TYR A 66 8.94 -28.33 9.98
N ILE A 67 8.09 -27.92 10.93
CA ILE A 67 7.20 -26.76 10.77
C ILE A 67 8.01 -25.46 10.67
N TYR A 68 9.03 -25.29 11.51
CA TYR A 68 9.92 -24.13 11.50
C TYR A 68 10.59 -23.98 10.13
N TRP A 69 11.21 -25.05 9.61
CA TRP A 69 11.89 -24.99 8.31
C TRP A 69 10.95 -24.84 7.12
N ALA A 70 9.76 -25.44 7.17
CA ALA A 70 8.73 -25.24 6.14
C ALA A 70 8.22 -23.78 6.13
N CYS A 71 8.01 -23.20 7.31
CA CYS A 71 7.69 -21.78 7.46
C CYS A 71 8.80 -20.89 6.92
N ASP A 72 10.06 -21.16 7.24
CA ASP A 72 11.21 -20.37 6.79
C ASP A 72 11.36 -20.42 5.25
N ALA A 73 11.24 -21.61 4.65
CA ALA A 73 11.22 -21.77 3.20
C ALA A 73 10.08 -20.97 2.52
N LEU A 74 8.88 -20.95 3.13
CA LEU A 74 7.76 -20.13 2.66
C LEU A 74 8.07 -18.62 2.81
N ILE A 75 8.64 -18.18 3.93
CA ILE A 75 9.04 -16.77 4.14
C ILE A 75 10.05 -16.34 3.08
N VAL A 76 11.02 -17.18 2.72
CA VAL A 76 12.00 -16.91 1.65
C VAL A 76 11.32 -16.83 0.28
N ALA A 77 10.42 -17.76 -0.05
CA ALA A 77 9.69 -17.78 -1.32
C ALA A 77 8.78 -16.55 -1.49
N PHE A 78 7.90 -16.29 -0.51
CA PHE A 78 7.07 -15.07 -0.50
C PHE A 78 7.93 -13.80 -0.48
N GLY A 79 9.05 -13.81 0.24
CA GLY A 79 10.01 -12.70 0.27
C GLY A 79 10.61 -12.40 -1.10
N PHE A 80 10.79 -13.40 -1.97
CA PHE A 80 11.19 -13.22 -3.37
C PHE A 80 10.04 -12.70 -4.24
N ASP A 81 8.86 -13.32 -4.15
CA ASP A 81 7.69 -12.93 -4.95
C ASP A 81 7.23 -11.50 -4.66
N VAL A 82 7.34 -11.03 -3.42
CA VAL A 82 7.07 -9.63 -3.05
C VAL A 82 7.99 -8.65 -3.77
N ILE A 83 9.27 -8.99 -3.95
CA ILE A 83 10.21 -8.13 -4.67
C ILE A 83 9.80 -8.02 -6.14
N HIS A 84 9.39 -9.13 -6.76
CA HIS A 84 8.88 -9.14 -8.12
C HIS A 84 7.57 -8.34 -8.26
N GLU A 85 6.60 -8.55 -7.35
CA GLU A 85 5.34 -7.79 -7.28
C GLU A 85 5.60 -6.27 -7.18
N VAL A 86 6.53 -5.87 -6.31
CA VAL A 86 6.89 -4.47 -6.10
C VAL A 86 7.67 -3.88 -7.27
N PHE A 87 8.61 -4.62 -7.87
CA PHE A 87 9.31 -4.19 -9.10
C PHE A 87 8.31 -3.90 -10.22
N VAL A 88 7.40 -4.85 -10.47
CA VAL A 88 6.40 -4.76 -11.55
C VAL A 88 5.42 -3.61 -11.32
N ASP A 89 4.99 -3.35 -10.08
CA ASP A 89 4.09 -2.22 -9.80
C ASP A 89 4.79 -0.85 -9.89
N VAL A 90 6.06 -0.73 -9.48
CA VAL A 90 6.82 0.53 -9.63
C VAL A 90 7.11 0.82 -11.11
N PHE A 91 7.57 -0.17 -11.88
CA PHE A 91 7.86 -0.01 -13.32
C PHE A 91 6.62 -0.16 -14.21
N ARG A 92 5.41 -0.11 -13.65
CA ARG A 92 4.15 -0.23 -14.41
C ARG A 92 4.02 0.80 -15.55
N ALA A 93 4.64 1.97 -15.42
CA ALA A 93 4.66 3.01 -16.46
C ALA A 93 5.60 2.68 -17.64
N PHE A 94 6.61 1.81 -17.46
CA PHE A 94 7.61 1.46 -18.47
C PHE A 94 7.53 -0.02 -18.81
N HIS A 95 6.74 -0.34 -19.84
CA HIS A 95 6.53 -1.73 -20.28
C HIS A 95 7.86 -2.45 -20.61
N THR A 96 8.79 -1.80 -21.31
CA THR A 96 10.11 -2.38 -21.65
C THR A 96 10.94 -2.78 -20.44
N LEU A 97 11.07 -1.88 -19.45
CA LEU A 97 11.83 -2.15 -18.21
C LEU A 97 11.16 -3.22 -17.34
N ARG A 98 9.82 -3.20 -17.26
CA ARG A 98 9.03 -4.22 -16.55
C ARG A 98 9.24 -5.60 -17.15
N ASP A 99 9.17 -5.71 -18.47
CA ASP A 99 9.22 -6.99 -19.18
C ASP A 99 10.65 -7.57 -19.15
N LEU A 100 11.67 -6.72 -19.37
CA LEU A 100 13.09 -7.08 -19.16
C LEU A 100 13.36 -7.53 -17.73
N GLY A 101 12.88 -6.77 -16.73
CA GLY A 101 13.08 -7.10 -15.33
C GLY A 101 12.36 -8.37 -14.90
N THR A 102 11.15 -8.63 -15.41
CA THR A 102 10.45 -9.91 -15.17
C THR A 102 11.23 -11.10 -15.72
N VAL A 103 11.85 -10.97 -16.90
CA VAL A 103 12.77 -11.97 -17.43
C VAL A 103 14.00 -12.12 -16.51
N LEU A 104 14.61 -11.02 -16.08
CA LEU A 104 15.75 -11.03 -15.16
C LEU A 104 15.41 -11.71 -13.82
N PHE A 105 14.24 -11.46 -13.25
CA PHE A 105 13.78 -12.13 -12.01
C PHE A 105 13.61 -13.64 -12.22
N LYS A 106 13.08 -14.10 -13.35
CA LYS A 106 13.00 -15.54 -13.65
C LYS A 106 14.39 -16.20 -13.70
N TRP A 107 15.37 -15.55 -14.33
CA TRP A 107 16.76 -16.03 -14.33
C TRP A 107 17.42 -15.94 -12.96
N ALA A 108 17.18 -14.88 -12.19
CA ALA A 108 17.69 -14.73 -10.83
C ALA A 108 17.17 -15.82 -9.89
N GLY A 109 15.87 -16.16 -9.99
CA GLY A 109 15.27 -17.29 -9.26
C GLY A 109 15.86 -18.64 -9.67
N LEU A 110 16.10 -18.86 -10.96
CA LEU A 110 16.77 -20.06 -11.47
C LEU A 110 18.20 -20.18 -10.94
N VAL A 111 18.98 -19.10 -11.01
CA VAL A 111 20.37 -19.05 -10.52
C VAL A 111 20.42 -19.23 -9.00
N MET A 112 19.50 -18.61 -8.26
CA MET A 112 19.37 -18.77 -6.81
C MET A 112 19.08 -20.23 -6.44
N LEU A 113 18.17 -20.91 -7.15
CA LEU A 113 17.86 -22.32 -6.92
C LEU A 113 19.04 -23.23 -7.28
N LEU A 114 19.78 -22.91 -8.35
CA LEU A 114 21.01 -23.61 -8.72
C LEU A 114 22.09 -23.44 -7.65
N VAL A 115 22.35 -22.21 -7.17
CA VAL A 115 23.32 -21.93 -6.10
C VAL A 115 22.92 -22.63 -4.80
N ALA A 116 21.64 -22.61 -4.42
CA ALA A 116 21.14 -23.33 -3.25
C ALA A 116 21.35 -24.85 -3.38
N GLY A 117 21.10 -25.42 -4.56
CA GLY A 117 21.37 -26.83 -4.86
C GLY A 117 22.86 -27.18 -4.81
N VAL A 118 23.73 -26.35 -5.41
CA VAL A 118 25.19 -26.55 -5.40
C VAL A 118 25.75 -26.46 -3.97
N VAL A 119 25.32 -25.47 -3.18
CA VAL A 119 25.74 -25.35 -1.77
C VAL A 119 25.22 -26.52 -0.94
N SER A 120 23.98 -26.98 -1.19
CA SER A 120 23.41 -28.17 -0.55
C SER A 120 24.25 -29.43 -0.79
N VAL A 121 24.77 -29.68 -2.00
CA VAL A 121 25.56 -30.91 -2.29
C VAL A 121 27.04 -30.79 -1.97
N SER A 122 27.60 -29.57 -1.97
CA SER A 122 29.04 -29.35 -1.69
C SER A 122 29.35 -29.19 -0.20
N THR A 123 28.37 -28.80 0.63
CA THR A 123 28.55 -28.57 2.06
C THR A 123 28.44 -29.89 2.84
N ASN A 124 29.54 -30.64 2.90
CA ASN A 124 29.71 -31.80 3.79
C ASN A 124 29.93 -31.36 5.27
N SER A 125 28.99 -30.59 5.82
CA SER A 125 29.00 -30.22 7.25
C SER A 125 28.15 -31.18 8.06
N SER A 126 28.74 -31.78 9.10
CA SER A 126 28.09 -32.73 10.01
C SER A 126 26.84 -32.18 10.74
N ASP A 127 26.77 -30.86 10.89
CA ASP A 127 25.89 -30.23 11.86
C ASP A 127 24.50 -29.90 11.31
N PHE A 128 24.34 -29.86 9.98
CA PHE A 128 23.14 -29.38 9.31
C PHE A 128 22.81 -30.17 8.04
N ALA A 129 21.54 -30.52 7.86
CA ALA A 129 21.09 -31.28 6.70
C ALA A 129 21.24 -30.48 5.38
N PRO A 130 21.52 -31.13 4.23
CA PRO A 130 21.75 -30.47 2.94
C PRO A 130 20.66 -29.46 2.54
N TRP A 131 19.39 -29.88 2.64
CA TRP A 131 18.22 -29.06 2.32
C TRP A 131 18.07 -27.83 3.24
N MET A 132 18.57 -27.92 4.48
CA MET A 132 18.60 -26.82 5.44
C MET A 132 19.61 -25.74 5.01
N GLN A 133 20.78 -26.17 4.54
CA GLN A 133 21.77 -25.27 3.95
C GLN A 133 21.26 -24.61 2.66
N ALA A 134 20.45 -25.34 1.87
CA ALA A 134 19.78 -24.77 0.69
C ALA A 134 18.88 -23.59 1.08
N ILE A 135 18.06 -23.73 2.14
CA ILE A 135 17.16 -22.67 2.62
C ILE A 135 17.97 -21.45 3.12
N ILE A 136 18.97 -21.65 3.98
CA ILE A 136 19.82 -20.56 4.49
C ILE A 136 20.55 -19.83 3.35
N THR A 137 21.04 -20.56 2.35
CA THR A 137 21.68 -19.99 1.17
C THR A 137 20.68 -19.19 0.34
N SER A 138 19.48 -19.72 0.15
CA SER A 138 18.36 -19.07 -0.56
C SER A 138 17.96 -17.76 0.13
N GLN A 139 17.82 -17.76 1.46
CA GLN A 139 17.58 -16.56 2.27
C GLN A 139 18.63 -15.47 2.01
N ARG A 140 19.92 -15.84 1.98
CA ARG A 140 21.02 -14.90 1.70
C ARG A 140 20.93 -14.32 0.29
N CYS A 141 20.66 -15.15 -0.72
CA CYS A 141 20.46 -14.70 -2.10
C CYS A 141 19.29 -13.70 -2.23
N VAL A 142 18.13 -14.00 -1.62
CA VAL A 142 16.97 -13.09 -1.62
C VAL A 142 17.33 -11.73 -1.01
N ARG A 143 18.10 -11.71 0.08
CA ARG A 143 18.49 -10.47 0.76
C ARG A 143 19.45 -9.62 -0.05
N ILE A 144 20.40 -10.23 -0.76
CA ILE A 144 21.27 -9.52 -1.72
C ILE A 144 20.41 -8.88 -2.82
N ILE A 145 19.41 -9.60 -3.34
CA ILE A 145 18.46 -9.08 -4.32
C ILE A 145 17.62 -7.92 -3.74
N GLN A 146 17.16 -8.01 -2.49
CA GLN A 146 16.41 -6.93 -1.79
C GLN A 146 17.24 -5.64 -1.66
N VAL A 147 18.53 -5.75 -1.32
CA VAL A 147 19.43 -4.58 -1.25
C VAL A 147 19.65 -3.98 -2.64
N GLY A 148 20.00 -4.80 -3.63
CA GLY A 148 20.18 -4.34 -5.01
C GLY A 148 18.93 -3.64 -5.56
N MET A 149 17.75 -4.17 -5.22
CA MET A 149 16.46 -3.60 -5.57
C MET A 149 16.17 -2.25 -4.93
N VAL A 150 16.48 -2.04 -3.64
CA VAL A 150 16.31 -0.72 -3.02
C VAL A 150 17.31 0.29 -3.56
N LEU A 151 18.56 -0.10 -3.81
CA LEU A 151 19.54 0.79 -4.46
C LEU A 151 19.08 1.19 -5.88
N PHE A 152 18.60 0.22 -6.66
CA PHE A 152 18.02 0.46 -7.98
C PHE A 152 16.80 1.39 -7.91
N LEU A 153 15.86 1.13 -7.00
CA LEU A 153 14.68 1.97 -6.81
C LEU A 153 15.02 3.38 -6.32
N LEU A 154 16.05 3.57 -5.48
CA LEU A 154 16.50 4.90 -5.06
C LEU A 154 17.13 5.68 -6.21
N PHE A 155 17.94 5.03 -7.05
CA PHE A 155 18.54 5.63 -8.25
C PHE A 155 17.45 6.01 -9.28
N PHE A 156 16.57 5.07 -9.61
CA PHE A 156 15.50 5.30 -10.59
C PHE A 156 14.35 6.18 -10.08
N ALA A 157 14.10 6.27 -8.77
CA ALA A 157 13.11 7.20 -8.22
C ALA A 157 13.42 8.66 -8.56
N HIS A 158 14.70 9.03 -8.67
CA HIS A 158 15.12 10.36 -9.12
C HIS A 158 14.81 10.57 -10.62
N TYR A 159 15.15 9.60 -11.47
CA TYR A 159 14.97 9.70 -12.93
C TYR A 159 13.52 9.58 -13.40
N VAL A 160 12.71 8.75 -12.73
CA VAL A 160 11.33 8.46 -13.13
C VAL A 160 10.33 9.46 -12.52
N GLY A 161 10.73 10.21 -11.48
CA GLY A 161 9.81 11.06 -10.74
C GLY A 161 8.71 10.26 -10.02
N VAL A 162 8.97 8.98 -9.70
CA VAL A 162 8.05 8.16 -8.90
C VAL A 162 7.79 8.90 -7.60
N SER A 163 6.55 9.37 -7.42
CA SER A 163 6.19 10.02 -6.16
C SER A 163 6.47 9.06 -5.01
N ARG A 164 7.29 9.49 -4.04
CA ARG A 164 7.55 8.79 -2.76
C ARG A 164 6.28 8.41 -1.98
N ARG A 165 5.11 8.84 -2.45
CA ARG A 165 3.76 8.49 -1.96
C ARG A 165 3.23 7.13 -2.45
N GLN A 166 3.85 6.43 -3.40
CA GLN A 166 3.39 5.10 -3.81
C GLN A 166 3.67 4.04 -2.71
N HIS A 167 2.68 3.24 -2.32
CA HIS A 167 2.83 2.21 -1.28
C HIS A 167 3.97 1.21 -1.58
N SER A 168 4.15 0.86 -2.85
CA SER A 168 5.15 -0.11 -3.36
C SER A 168 6.57 0.34 -3.05
N PHE A 169 6.86 1.64 -3.14
CA PHE A 169 8.15 2.21 -2.76
C PHE A 169 8.43 2.00 -1.26
N GLY A 170 7.41 2.19 -0.40
CA GLY A 170 7.51 1.95 1.04
C GLY A 170 7.69 0.48 1.42
N ILE A 171 7.01 -0.43 0.72
CA ILE A 171 7.19 -1.88 0.89
C ILE A 171 8.63 -2.26 0.54
N ALA A 172 9.11 -1.86 -0.65
CA ALA A 172 10.49 -2.11 -1.09
C ALA A 172 11.51 -1.57 -0.08
N LEU A 173 11.36 -0.32 0.32
CA LEU A 173 12.27 0.38 1.22
C LEU A 173 12.42 -0.37 2.55
N GLY A 174 11.31 -0.86 3.12
CA GLY A 174 11.34 -1.70 4.32
C GLY A 174 12.09 -3.03 4.11
N PHE A 175 11.82 -3.75 3.01
CA PHE A 175 12.55 -4.99 2.71
C PHE A 175 14.06 -4.76 2.54
N GLY A 176 14.46 -3.75 1.78
CA GLY A 176 15.89 -3.45 1.60
C GLY A 176 16.55 -2.90 2.86
N SER A 177 15.86 -2.10 3.69
CA SER A 177 16.45 -1.65 4.97
C SER A 177 16.70 -2.82 5.92
N PHE A 178 15.79 -3.79 5.98
CA PHE A 178 16.01 -5.02 6.74
C PHE A 178 17.17 -5.84 6.17
N ALA A 179 17.21 -6.00 4.84
CA ALA A 179 18.26 -6.77 4.16
C ALA A 179 19.66 -6.16 4.33
N VAL A 180 19.82 -4.83 4.25
CA VAL A 180 21.09 -4.15 4.52
C VAL A 180 21.58 -4.44 5.93
N ILE A 181 20.72 -4.33 6.94
CA ILE A 181 21.14 -4.51 8.33
C ILE A 181 21.47 -5.99 8.61
N GLU A 182 20.74 -6.96 8.04
CA GLU A 182 21.14 -8.37 8.21
C GLU A 182 22.44 -8.69 7.48
N LEU A 183 22.69 -8.14 6.29
CA LEU A 183 23.99 -8.27 5.61
C LEU A 183 25.13 -7.68 6.45
N VAL A 184 24.94 -6.52 7.08
CA VAL A 184 25.91 -5.95 8.02
C VAL A 184 26.16 -6.87 9.22
N ILE A 185 25.12 -7.51 9.77
CA ILE A 185 25.26 -8.48 10.87
C ILE A 185 26.01 -9.73 10.42
N ILE A 186 25.72 -10.28 9.24
CA ILE A 186 26.43 -11.44 8.68
C ILE A 186 27.90 -11.10 8.44
N CYS A 187 28.21 -9.94 7.84
CA CYS A 187 29.59 -9.47 7.66
C CYS A 187 30.31 -9.27 9.01
N SER A 188 29.61 -8.73 10.01
CA SER A 188 30.18 -8.53 11.36
C SER A 188 30.44 -9.84 12.11
N TRP A 189 29.62 -10.88 11.85
CA TRP A 189 29.83 -12.24 12.36
C TRP A 189 31.07 -12.88 11.75
N VAL A 190 31.23 -12.81 10.43
CA VAL A 190 32.47 -13.26 9.74
C VAL A 190 33.70 -12.49 10.23
N GLY A 191 33.55 -11.20 10.53
CA GLY A 191 34.63 -10.38 11.09
C GLY A 191 34.88 -10.57 12.59
N ASN A 192 34.02 -11.27 13.35
CA ASN A 192 34.06 -11.35 14.82
C ASN A 192 34.09 -9.97 15.54
N HIS A 193 33.47 -8.93 14.95
CA HIS A 193 33.55 -7.55 15.46
C HIS A 193 32.46 -7.17 16.48
N LEU A 194 31.37 -7.95 16.58
CA LEU A 194 30.27 -7.69 17.51
C LEU A 194 29.95 -8.93 18.36
N GLY A 195 29.75 -8.74 19.66
CA GLY A 195 29.31 -9.81 20.56
C GLY A 195 27.84 -10.20 20.30
N GLY A 196 27.51 -11.49 20.43
CA GLY A 196 26.21 -12.05 20.03
C GLY A 196 24.97 -11.39 20.65
N ALA A 197 25.08 -10.86 21.89
CA ALA A 197 24.00 -10.10 22.51
C ALA A 197 23.65 -8.80 21.75
N TRP A 198 24.66 -8.12 21.20
CA TRP A 198 24.47 -6.91 20.40
C TRP A 198 23.92 -7.23 19.01
N MET A 199 24.36 -8.34 18.40
CA MET A 199 23.79 -8.83 17.14
C MET A 199 22.29 -9.12 17.24
N SER A 200 21.85 -9.79 18.31
CA SER A 200 20.43 -10.08 18.54
C SER A 200 19.61 -8.80 18.70
N ILE A 201 20.09 -7.85 19.52
CA ILE A 201 19.42 -6.54 19.72
C ILE A 201 19.35 -5.75 18.40
N LEU A 202 20.43 -5.71 17.61
CA LEU A 202 20.45 -5.03 16.31
C LEU A 202 19.49 -5.67 15.30
N ASN A 203 19.46 -7.00 15.19
CA ASN A 203 18.53 -7.70 14.30
C ASN A 203 17.07 -7.39 14.67
N MET A 204 16.76 -7.48 15.97
CA MET A 204 15.42 -7.29 16.50
C MET A 204 14.96 -5.83 16.40
N ALA A 205 15.88 -4.86 16.58
CA ALA A 205 15.61 -3.44 16.36
C ALA A 205 15.42 -3.12 14.87
N ALA A 206 16.22 -3.71 13.97
CA ALA A 206 16.10 -3.55 12.52
C ALA A 206 14.76 -4.07 11.99
N TYR A 207 14.32 -5.22 12.49
CA TYR A 207 13.02 -5.80 12.13
C TYR A 207 11.88 -4.89 12.59
N ASN A 208 11.93 -4.40 13.82
CA ASN A 208 10.94 -3.46 14.36
C ASN A 208 10.94 -2.12 13.59
N ALA A 209 12.10 -1.58 13.20
CA ALA A 209 12.19 -0.39 12.36
C ALA A 209 11.53 -0.61 10.98
N THR A 210 11.75 -1.78 10.36
CA THR A 210 11.10 -2.16 9.09
C THR A 210 9.59 -2.31 9.25
N LEU A 211 9.12 -2.92 10.35
CA LEU A 211 7.69 -2.98 10.68
C LEU A 211 7.09 -1.58 10.87
N PHE A 212 7.80 -0.63 11.48
CA PHE A 212 7.35 0.77 11.56
C PHE A 212 7.31 1.45 10.19
N VAL A 213 8.26 1.18 9.29
CA VAL A 213 8.22 1.68 7.90
C VAL A 213 6.98 1.13 7.19
N TRP A 214 6.74 -0.18 7.22
CA TRP A 214 5.55 -0.78 6.59
C TRP A 214 4.25 -0.29 7.21
N PHE A 215 4.15 -0.24 8.55
CA PHE A 215 2.99 0.30 9.24
C PHE A 215 2.75 1.76 8.87
N GLY A 216 3.81 2.58 8.86
CA GLY A 216 3.75 3.99 8.43
C GLY A 216 3.26 4.14 7.00
N TYR A 217 3.80 3.39 6.04
CA TYR A 217 3.39 3.46 4.64
C TYR A 217 2.00 2.86 4.35
N VAL A 218 1.53 1.89 5.14
CA VAL A 218 0.18 1.32 5.03
C VAL A 218 -0.86 2.19 5.74
N ALA A 219 -0.49 2.85 6.85
CA ALA A 219 -1.35 3.76 7.63
C ALA A 219 -1.42 5.17 7.02
N LEU A 220 -0.33 5.68 6.43
CA LEU A 220 -0.38 6.86 5.58
C LEU A 220 -1.33 6.58 4.41
N LYS A 221 -2.29 7.49 4.21
CA LYS A 221 -3.32 7.37 3.19
C LYS A 221 -2.71 7.79 1.85
N SER A 222 -1.94 6.91 1.20
CA SER A 222 -1.41 7.22 -0.12
C SER A 222 -2.53 7.62 -1.06
N PRO A 223 -2.34 8.66 -1.87
CA PRO A 223 -3.41 9.25 -2.63
C PRO A 223 -3.64 8.47 -3.94
N ALA A 224 -4.18 7.26 -3.82
CA ALA A 224 -4.81 6.59 -4.96
C ALA A 224 -5.92 7.47 -5.59
N ARG A 225 -6.47 8.39 -4.79
CA ARG A 225 -7.41 9.45 -5.23
C ARG A 225 -6.77 10.45 -6.19
N ASP A 226 -5.47 10.74 -6.07
CA ASP A 226 -4.75 11.61 -7.02
C ASP A 226 -4.49 10.89 -8.35
N ALA A 227 -4.23 9.57 -8.32
CA ALA A 227 -4.08 8.77 -9.55
C ALA A 227 -5.39 8.67 -10.35
N SER A 228 -6.55 8.59 -9.68
CA SER A 228 -7.85 8.72 -10.38
C SER A 228 -8.05 10.12 -10.97
N LEU A 229 -7.62 11.18 -10.26
CA LEU A 229 -7.70 12.55 -10.78
C LEU A 229 -6.74 12.77 -11.96
N SER A 230 -5.53 12.20 -11.92
CA SER A 230 -4.53 12.29 -13.00
C SER A 230 -4.81 11.39 -14.20
N LEU A 231 -5.84 10.53 -14.15
CA LEU A 231 -6.38 9.81 -15.31
C LEU A 231 -7.62 10.52 -15.86
N LEU A 232 -8.47 11.06 -14.98
CA LEU A 232 -9.60 11.92 -15.37
C LEU A 232 -9.13 13.22 -16.05
N GLN A 233 -7.97 13.76 -15.70
CA GLN A 233 -7.46 14.99 -16.27
C GLN A 233 -7.01 14.83 -17.74
N PRO A 234 -6.12 13.90 -18.13
CA PRO A 234 -5.82 13.62 -19.53
C PRO A 234 -7.07 13.29 -20.35
N GLN A 235 -7.97 12.43 -19.83
CA GLN A 235 -9.21 12.08 -20.54
C GLN A 235 -10.11 13.30 -20.78
N ARG A 236 -10.23 14.22 -19.81
CA ARG A 236 -10.95 15.50 -20.00
C ARG A 236 -10.27 16.40 -21.02
N TRP A 237 -8.93 16.49 -21.01
CA TRP A 237 -8.18 17.27 -21.99
C TRP A 237 -8.31 16.68 -23.40
N GLU A 238 -8.27 15.36 -23.52
CA GLU A 238 -8.44 14.59 -24.76
C GLU A 238 -9.87 14.74 -25.29
N GLN A 239 -10.89 14.70 -24.42
CA GLN A 239 -12.29 15.01 -24.77
C GLN A 239 -12.49 16.47 -25.18
N SER A 240 -11.91 17.44 -24.46
CA SER A 240 -11.96 18.85 -24.86
C SER A 240 -11.23 19.11 -26.19
N LEU A 241 -10.13 18.41 -26.47
CA LEU A 241 -9.44 18.49 -27.76
C LEU A 241 -10.24 17.81 -28.88
N SER A 242 -10.93 16.70 -28.60
CA SER A 242 -11.83 16.08 -29.59
C SER A 242 -13.06 16.95 -29.89
N ASP A 243 -13.64 17.63 -28.89
CA ASP A 243 -14.73 18.60 -29.12
C ASP A 243 -14.27 19.80 -29.98
N ILE A 244 -13.01 20.23 -29.84
CA ILE A 244 -12.43 21.31 -30.67
C ILE A 244 -12.12 20.82 -32.09
N HIS A 245 -11.68 19.57 -32.25
CA HIS A 245 -11.28 19.02 -33.56
C HIS A 245 -12.46 18.42 -34.35
N HIS A 246 -13.50 17.99 -33.65
CA HIS A 246 -14.78 17.53 -34.18
C HIS A 246 -15.90 18.33 -33.51
N PRO A 247 -16.02 19.64 -33.81
CA PRO A 247 -17.14 20.43 -33.33
C PRO A 247 -18.42 19.74 -33.79
N LEU A 248 -19.26 19.33 -32.84
CA LEU A 248 -20.59 18.82 -33.13
C LEU A 248 -21.28 19.84 -34.06
N PRO A 249 -21.87 19.41 -35.19
CA PRO A 249 -22.47 20.34 -36.14
C PRO A 249 -23.52 21.20 -35.42
N ALA A 250 -23.56 22.49 -35.74
CA ALA A 250 -24.28 23.52 -34.99
C ALA A 250 -25.83 23.44 -35.06
N ASP A 251 -26.37 22.29 -35.48
CA ASP A 251 -27.78 22.03 -35.76
C ASP A 251 -28.57 21.50 -34.53
N SER A 252 -28.06 21.70 -33.32
CA SER A 252 -28.81 21.42 -32.06
C SER A 252 -28.81 22.58 -31.06
N LEU A 253 -28.70 23.82 -31.54
CA LEU A 253 -29.06 24.99 -30.74
C LEU A 253 -30.58 25.09 -30.51
N ILE A 254 -31.40 24.51 -31.40
CA ILE A 254 -32.87 24.56 -31.35
C ILE A 254 -33.43 24.00 -30.02
N PRO A 255 -33.08 22.78 -29.55
CA PRO A 255 -33.59 22.26 -28.27
C PRO A 255 -33.17 23.07 -27.04
N MET A 256 -32.01 23.74 -27.10
CA MET A 256 -31.55 24.61 -26.01
C MET A 256 -32.38 25.90 -25.94
N PHE A 257 -32.72 26.48 -27.11
CA PHE A 257 -33.65 27.61 -27.18
C PHE A 257 -35.08 27.21 -26.80
N GLU A 258 -35.60 26.07 -27.27
CA GLU A 258 -36.91 25.54 -26.86
C GLU A 258 -36.99 25.36 -25.33
N GLY A 259 -36.00 24.72 -24.72
CA GLY A 259 -35.94 24.56 -23.25
C GLY A 259 -35.80 25.87 -22.46
N MET A 260 -35.30 26.96 -23.07
CA MET A 260 -35.32 28.30 -22.48
C MET A 260 -36.66 29.02 -22.70
N VAL A 261 -37.29 28.83 -23.85
CA VAL A 261 -38.59 29.41 -24.21
C VAL A 261 -39.71 28.78 -23.38
N ASP A 262 -39.77 27.45 -23.26
CA ASP A 262 -40.73 26.76 -22.39
C ASP A 262 -40.60 27.19 -20.93
N ARG A 263 -39.36 27.38 -20.46
CA ARG A 263 -39.08 27.90 -19.11
C ARG A 263 -39.45 29.38 -18.94
N ALA A 264 -39.55 30.15 -20.02
CA ALA A 264 -40.08 31.52 -19.99
C ALA A 264 -41.62 31.52 -20.01
N LEU A 265 -42.23 30.78 -20.94
CA LEU A 265 -43.69 30.69 -21.11
C LEU A 265 -44.39 30.12 -19.87
N SER A 266 -43.87 29.02 -19.31
CA SER A 266 -44.38 28.45 -18.05
C SER A 266 -44.31 29.43 -16.88
N ARG A 267 -43.29 30.30 -16.85
CA ARG A 267 -43.12 31.33 -15.81
C ARG A 267 -44.12 32.48 -15.96
N THR A 268 -44.55 32.79 -17.18
CA THR A 268 -45.59 33.79 -17.47
C THR A 268 -46.98 33.24 -17.16
N GLN A 269 -47.27 32.01 -17.58
CA GLN A 269 -48.55 31.35 -17.35
C GLN A 269 -48.85 31.10 -15.85
N GLN A 270 -47.81 31.09 -15.01
CA GLN A 270 -47.93 31.04 -13.56
C GLN A 270 -48.31 32.38 -12.90
N LEU A 271 -48.24 33.52 -13.63
CA LEU A 271 -48.75 34.82 -13.17
C LEU A 271 -50.21 35.08 -13.55
N ASP A 272 -50.72 34.48 -14.63
CA ASP A 272 -52.07 34.73 -15.16
C ASP A 272 -53.18 33.89 -14.49
N THR A 273 -52.94 33.31 -13.31
CA THR A 273 -53.99 32.59 -12.56
C THR A 273 -54.81 33.59 -11.73
N PRO A 274 -56.10 33.84 -12.06
CA PRO A 274 -56.83 34.96 -11.44
C PRO A 274 -57.18 34.69 -9.97
N LEU A 275 -56.96 35.71 -9.12
CA LEU A 275 -57.47 35.75 -7.76
C LEU A 275 -59.01 35.87 -7.74
N ALA A 276 -59.72 34.75 -7.70
CA ALA A 276 -61.17 34.71 -7.49
C ALA A 276 -61.50 34.62 -5.99
N THR A 277 -62.01 35.72 -5.43
CA THR A 277 -62.30 35.86 -3.99
C THR A 277 -63.80 35.75 -3.72
N SER A 278 -64.26 34.83 -2.86
CA SER A 278 -65.44 34.95 -1.97
C SER A 278 -65.57 33.68 -1.10
N SER A 279 -65.46 33.67 0.23
CA SER A 279 -66.46 34.11 1.25
C SER A 279 -67.78 33.31 1.17
N ARG A 280 -68.34 32.69 2.24
CA ARG A 280 -68.03 32.68 3.70
C ARG A 280 -68.96 31.68 4.44
N GLY A 281 -68.49 31.07 5.54
CA GLY A 281 -69.36 30.59 6.64
C GLY A 281 -69.14 29.16 7.14
N GLY A 282 -68.60 29.00 8.36
CA GLY A 282 -68.53 27.70 9.06
C GLY A 282 -67.26 27.47 9.89
N ALA A 283 -67.20 28.04 11.10
CA ALA A 283 -66.16 27.79 12.11
C ALA A 283 -66.86 27.61 13.48
N PRO A 284 -66.20 27.12 14.57
CA PRO A 284 -64.76 26.82 14.71
C PRO A 284 -64.41 25.47 15.38
N SER A 285 -63.08 25.27 15.60
CA SER A 285 -62.41 24.59 16.74
C SER A 285 -61.79 23.20 16.45
N ALA A 286 -60.54 22.86 16.81
CA ALA A 286 -59.34 23.62 17.23
C ALA A 286 -58.08 22.70 17.24
N ARG A 287 -56.88 23.28 17.38
CA ARG A 287 -55.51 22.65 17.43
C ARG A 287 -54.99 22.20 16.04
N GLY A 288 -53.77 22.51 15.56
CA GLY A 288 -52.57 23.10 16.17
C GLY A 288 -51.59 22.03 16.67
N ALA A 289 -50.27 22.02 16.40
CA ALA A 289 -49.40 22.93 15.64
C ALA A 289 -48.16 22.14 15.13
N ALA A 290 -47.68 22.36 13.89
CA ALA A 290 -46.50 23.16 13.53
C ALA A 290 -45.11 22.47 13.63
N ALA A 291 -44.35 22.52 12.52
CA ALA A 291 -42.91 22.28 12.45
C ALA A 291 -42.25 23.48 11.75
N THR A 292 -41.10 23.93 12.27
CA THR A 292 -40.50 25.24 12.00
C THR A 292 -39.36 25.20 10.96
N SER A 293 -39.27 26.26 10.14
CA SER A 293 -38.09 27.09 9.75
C SER A 293 -36.66 26.48 9.82
N THR A 294 -35.63 26.80 9.01
CA THR A 294 -35.30 27.92 8.08
C THR A 294 -34.13 27.44 7.17
N GLY A 295 -33.60 28.13 6.14
CA GLY A 295 -33.79 29.52 5.68
C GLY A 295 -33.05 29.82 4.35
N SER A 296 -32.65 31.08 4.14
CA SER A 296 -32.17 31.64 2.85
C SER A 296 -30.65 31.68 2.65
N PHE A 297 -30.25 31.55 1.38
CA PHE A 297 -28.94 31.87 0.78
C PHE A 297 -28.64 33.40 0.76
N ARG A 298 -27.35 33.80 0.75
CA ARG A 298 -26.86 35.12 0.26
C ARG A 298 -25.41 35.02 -0.23
N ILE A 299 -25.13 35.62 -1.40
CA ILE A 299 -23.78 36.01 -1.87
C ILE A 299 -23.71 37.55 -1.85
N PRO A 300 -22.62 38.18 -1.39
CA PRO A 300 -22.35 39.60 -1.61
C PRO A 300 -21.67 39.84 -2.96
N VAL A 301 -22.13 40.84 -3.71
CA VAL A 301 -21.51 41.32 -4.96
C VAL A 301 -20.64 42.55 -4.68
N VAL A 302 -19.57 42.68 -5.46
CA VAL A 302 -18.50 43.70 -5.40
C VAL A 302 -19.00 45.10 -5.79
N GLN A 303 -18.52 46.15 -5.10
CA GLN A 303 -18.07 47.35 -5.81
C GLN A 303 -17.02 48.20 -5.07
N THR A 304 -16.18 48.81 -5.88
CA THR A 304 -14.95 49.60 -5.65
C THR A 304 -15.17 50.98 -5.01
N ASN A 305 -14.17 51.49 -4.26
CA ASN A 305 -13.50 52.74 -4.69
C ASN A 305 -12.09 52.95 -4.08
N SER A 306 -11.36 53.94 -4.60
CA SER A 306 -9.93 54.18 -4.42
C SER A 306 -9.61 55.50 -3.69
N LYS A 307 -8.37 55.62 -3.17
CA LYS A 307 -7.67 56.83 -2.67
C LYS A 307 -8.18 57.50 -1.37
N ARG A 308 -7.37 57.36 -0.31
CA ARG A 308 -6.32 58.36 -0.04
C ARG A 308 -5.11 57.73 0.64
#